data_AF-A0A645FIT4-F1
#
_entry.id   AF-A0A645FIT4-F1
#
_cell.length_a   1.000
_cell.length_b   1.000
_cell.length_c   1.000
_cell.angle_alpha   90.00
_cell.angle_beta   90.00
_cell.angle_gamma   90.00
#
_symmetry.space_group_name_H-M   'P 1'
#
loop_
_entity.id
_entity.type
_entity.pdbx_description
1 polymer ?
#
loop_
_entity_poly.entity_id
_entity_poly.type
_entity_poly.pdbx_seq_one_letter_code
_entity_poly.pdbx_strand_id
1 'polypeptide(L)'
;MSQDGTKEISEILGTKVFSFPKPVNLIKFLLQILSQKNDAIILDFFSGSATTAHAVMKLNAEDEGNRKYIMIQLPEQTDEKSEAYKAGYKNICEIGKERIRRAANKIREEKRNAVQKQAEKDGVVVDYNDTQDYGFRVYRLDSSNMQDVYYRPQDYKQETLDMFADNIKPDRTPDDLLAQVMLDWGLPLSYKIEQVSVNGKQVFKVAQDSLFACFDKK
;
A
#
# COMPACT_ATOMS: atom_id res chain seq x y z
N MET A 1 21.35 11.87 -18.81
CA MET A 1 20.05 11.96 -18.11
C MET A 1 19.07 11.02 -18.81
N SER A 2 18.41 10.11 -18.09
CA SER A 2 17.39 9.24 -18.70
C SER A 2 16.10 10.05 -18.92
N GLN A 3 15.75 10.32 -20.18
CA GLN A 3 14.54 11.06 -20.54
C GLN A 3 13.27 10.20 -20.36
N ASP A 4 13.41 8.88 -20.48
CA ASP A 4 12.28 7.95 -20.50
C ASP A 4 11.48 7.93 -19.19
N GLY A 5 12.16 7.84 -18.04
CA GLY A 5 11.47 7.84 -16.75
C GLY A 5 10.71 9.14 -16.49
N THR A 6 11.31 10.28 -16.86
CA THR A 6 10.68 11.61 -16.68
C THR A 6 9.44 11.74 -17.56
N LYS A 7 9.52 11.24 -18.79
CA LYS A 7 8.38 11.22 -19.72
C LYS A 7 7.26 10.34 -19.19
N GLU A 8 7.57 9.10 -18.79
CA GLU A 8 6.59 8.15 -18.25
C GLU A 8 5.81 8.72 -17.06
N ILE A 9 6.50 9.29 -16.07
CA ILE A 9 5.81 9.85 -14.89
C ILE A 9 4.99 11.09 -15.25
N SER A 10 5.49 11.92 -16.16
CA SER A 10 4.78 13.14 -16.58
C SER A 10 3.52 12.82 -17.37
N GLU A 11 3.55 11.76 -18.20
CA GLU A 11 2.37 11.26 -18.90
C GLU A 11 1.31 10.70 -17.94
N ILE A 12 1.73 10.04 -16.87
CA ILE A 12 0.81 9.46 -15.87
C ILE A 12 0.22 10.53 -14.97
N LEU A 13 1.04 11.47 -14.49
CA LEU A 13 0.63 12.47 -13.51
C LEU A 13 0.15 13.78 -14.14
N GLY A 14 0.33 13.95 -15.46
CA GLY A 14 -0.06 15.13 -16.24
C GLY A 14 0.89 16.33 -16.08
N THR A 15 1.93 16.20 -15.27
CA THR A 15 2.92 17.26 -15.02
C THR A 15 4.24 16.66 -14.53
N LYS A 16 5.34 17.40 -14.69
CA LYS A 16 6.68 16.99 -14.28
C LYS A 16 6.89 17.20 -12.79
N VAL A 17 6.37 16.27 -11.98
CA VAL A 17 6.44 16.34 -10.51
C VAL A 17 7.68 15.67 -9.90
N PHE A 18 8.51 15.02 -10.71
CA PHE A 18 9.69 14.31 -10.21
C PHE A 18 10.84 14.40 -11.20
N SER A 19 12.04 14.75 -10.71
CA SER A 19 13.17 15.11 -11.58
C SER A 19 13.95 13.93 -12.13
N PHE A 20 14.08 12.84 -11.35
CA PHE A 20 14.94 11.70 -11.70
C PHE A 20 14.27 10.34 -11.39
N PRO A 21 13.06 10.07 -11.91
CA PRO A 21 12.45 8.77 -11.74
C PRO A 21 13.26 7.71 -12.51
N LYS A 22 13.40 6.52 -11.93
CA LYS A 22 13.95 5.38 -12.68
C LYS A 22 12.97 5.00 -13.81
N PRO A 23 13.45 4.57 -15.00
CA PRO A 23 12.57 4.06 -16.06
C PRO A 23 11.87 2.77 -15.66
N VAL A 24 10.57 2.63 -15.98
CA VAL A 24 9.79 1.43 -15.64
C VAL A 24 10.35 0.19 -16.33
N ASN A 25 10.73 0.31 -17.61
CA ASN A 25 11.25 -0.83 -18.37
C ASN A 25 12.58 -1.35 -17.82
N LEU A 26 13.43 -0.48 -17.26
CA LEU A 26 14.66 -0.91 -16.60
C LEU A 26 14.34 -1.78 -15.37
N ILE A 27 13.43 -1.33 -14.51
CA ILE A 27 13.07 -2.10 -13.32
C ILE A 27 12.34 -3.39 -13.70
N LYS A 28 11.45 -3.35 -14.69
CA LYS A 28 10.76 -4.54 -15.20
C LYS A 28 11.75 -5.59 -15.71
N PHE A 29 12.75 -5.17 -16.49
CA PHE A 29 13.81 -6.05 -16.97
C PHE A 29 14.59 -6.72 -15.82
N LEU A 30 14.95 -5.95 -14.79
CA LEU A 30 15.61 -6.52 -13.61
C LEU A 30 14.71 -7.51 -12.86
N LEU A 31 13.42 -7.21 -12.73
CA LEU A 31 12.44 -8.11 -12.10
C LEU A 31 12.28 -9.42 -12.89
N GLN A 32 12.30 -9.38 -14.22
CA GLN A 32 12.23 -10.59 -15.04
C GLN A 32 13.42 -11.53 -14.82
N ILE A 33 14.61 -10.97 -14.57
CA ILE A 33 15.82 -11.76 -14.29
C ILE A 33 15.79 -12.32 -12.86
N LEU A 34 15.40 -11.50 -11.89
CA LEU A 34 15.54 -11.81 -10.46
C LEU A 34 14.33 -12.56 -9.88
N SER A 35 13.13 -12.34 -10.43
CA SER A 35 11.86 -12.92 -9.96
C SER A 35 11.45 -14.10 -10.84
N GLN A 36 12.25 -15.17 -10.80
CA GLN A 36 11.93 -16.41 -11.54
C GLN A 36 10.59 -17.03 -11.11
N LYS A 37 10.18 -16.78 -9.86
CA LYS A 37 8.83 -17.11 -9.40
C LYS A 37 7.90 -15.94 -9.62
N ASN A 38 6.69 -16.24 -10.08
CA ASN A 38 5.67 -15.23 -10.36
C ASN A 38 4.91 -14.79 -9.09
N ASP A 39 5.34 -15.17 -7.89
CA ASP A 39 4.68 -14.87 -6.60
C ASP A 39 5.62 -14.17 -5.58
N ALA A 40 6.77 -13.65 -6.05
CA ALA A 40 7.77 -13.03 -5.19
C ALA A 40 7.27 -11.74 -4.51
N ILE A 41 7.86 -11.42 -3.35
CA ILE A 41 7.67 -10.13 -2.66
C ILE A 41 8.85 -9.22 -3.00
N ILE A 42 8.56 -8.08 -3.62
CA ILE A 42 9.55 -7.09 -4.04
C ILE A 42 9.58 -5.95 -3.02
N LEU A 43 10.72 -5.75 -2.37
CA LEU A 43 10.92 -4.67 -1.40
C LEU A 43 11.75 -3.55 -2.04
N ASP A 44 11.26 -2.32 -1.95
CA ASP A 44 12.01 -1.12 -2.30
C ASP A 44 11.83 -0.07 -1.21
N PHE A 45 12.87 0.09 -0.39
CA PHE A 45 12.87 1.00 0.75
C PHE A 45 13.39 2.40 0.44
N PHE A 46 13.63 2.70 -0.84
CA PHE A 46 13.92 4.03 -1.37
C PHE A 46 13.04 4.28 -2.59
N SER A 47 11.73 4.13 -2.40
CA SER A 47 10.77 4.05 -3.49
C SER A 47 10.78 5.29 -4.40
N GLY A 48 11.08 6.47 -3.85
CA GLY A 48 11.00 7.76 -4.51
C GLY A 48 9.66 7.92 -5.21
N SER A 49 9.70 8.01 -6.54
CA SER A 49 8.50 8.09 -7.38
C SER A 49 7.72 6.79 -7.53
N ALA A 50 8.02 5.71 -6.81
CA ALA A 50 7.37 4.40 -6.89
C ALA A 50 7.43 3.70 -8.27
N THR A 51 8.57 3.82 -8.98
CA THR A 51 8.77 3.11 -10.27
C THR A 51 8.67 1.59 -10.10
N THR A 52 9.18 1.03 -9.00
CA THR A 52 9.20 -0.42 -8.77
C THR A 52 7.79 -1.02 -8.67
N ALA A 53 6.88 -0.38 -7.94
CA ALA A 53 5.48 -0.80 -7.88
C ALA A 53 4.81 -0.80 -9.26
N HIS A 54 5.04 0.25 -10.07
CA HIS A 54 4.56 0.29 -11.45
C HIS A 54 5.13 -0.88 -12.27
N ALA A 55 6.44 -1.11 -12.21
CA ALA A 55 7.07 -2.22 -12.94
C ALA A 55 6.52 -3.60 -12.53
N VAL A 56 6.27 -3.82 -11.23
CA VAL A 56 5.65 -5.06 -10.73
C VAL A 56 4.23 -5.25 -11.28
N MET A 57 3.37 -4.23 -11.20
CA MET A 57 2.00 -4.32 -11.73
C MET A 57 2.00 -4.57 -13.23
N LYS A 58 2.90 -3.92 -13.97
CA LYS A 58 3.03 -4.12 -15.41
C LYS A 58 3.48 -5.53 -15.75
N LEU A 59 4.48 -6.06 -15.03
CA LEU A 59 4.96 -7.41 -15.25
C LEU A 59 3.87 -8.45 -14.96
N ASN A 60 3.19 -8.33 -13.82
CA ASN A 60 2.08 -9.21 -13.46
C ASN A 60 0.95 -9.19 -14.50
N ALA A 61 0.63 -8.02 -15.06
CA ALA A 61 -0.39 -7.91 -16.11
C ALA A 61 0.04 -8.56 -17.44
N GLU A 62 1.35 -8.62 -17.72
CA GLU A 62 1.92 -9.22 -18.93
C GLU A 62 2.08 -10.74 -18.83
N ASP A 63 2.44 -11.26 -17.65
CA ASP A 63 2.76 -12.69 -17.44
C ASP A 63 1.80 -13.44 -16.50
N GLU A 64 0.67 -12.81 -16.19
CA GLU A 64 -0.35 -13.29 -15.24
C GLU A 64 0.22 -13.64 -13.86
N GLY A 65 1.29 -12.95 -13.46
CA GLY A 65 1.93 -13.12 -12.18
C GLY A 65 1.15 -12.53 -11.01
N ASN A 66 1.54 -12.95 -9.81
CA ASN A 66 1.00 -12.52 -8.52
C ASN A 66 2.11 -11.98 -7.60
N ARG A 67 3.10 -11.27 -8.18
CA ARG A 67 4.17 -10.64 -7.41
C ARG A 67 3.60 -9.52 -6.56
N LYS A 68 4.03 -9.45 -5.30
CA LYS A 68 3.63 -8.39 -4.36
C LYS A 68 4.76 -7.38 -4.24
N TYR A 69 4.43 -6.16 -3.81
CA TYR A 69 5.44 -5.14 -3.55
C TYR A 69 5.24 -4.49 -2.19
N ILE A 70 6.36 -4.06 -1.59
CA ILE A 70 6.42 -3.24 -0.38
C ILE A 70 7.28 -2.02 -0.71
N MET A 71 6.67 -0.85 -0.68
CA MET A 71 7.34 0.42 -0.96
C MET A 71 7.50 1.20 0.35
N ILE A 72 8.72 1.61 0.68
CA ILE A 72 8.98 2.49 1.83
C ILE A 72 9.52 3.82 1.31
N GLN A 73 8.99 4.90 1.87
CA GLN A 73 9.37 6.26 1.54
C GLN A 73 9.26 7.16 2.76
N LEU A 74 10.31 7.95 2.99
CA LEU A 74 10.25 9.04 3.96
C LEU A 74 9.28 10.13 3.45
N PRO A 75 8.40 10.70 4.32
CA PRO A 75 7.52 11.80 3.95
C PRO A 75 8.28 13.13 3.85
N GLU A 76 9.31 13.16 3.03
CA GLU A 76 10.09 14.36 2.71
C GLU A 76 9.20 15.38 2.00
N GLN A 77 9.16 16.60 2.52
CA GLN A 77 8.37 17.69 1.97
C GLN A 77 8.90 18.10 0.60
N THR A 78 8.01 18.35 -0.34
CA THR A 78 8.38 18.94 -1.63
C THR A 78 8.66 20.43 -1.47
N ASP A 79 9.61 20.97 -2.23
CA ASP A 79 9.85 22.41 -2.31
C ASP A 79 8.57 23.14 -2.73
N GLU A 80 8.16 24.17 -1.99
CA GLU A 80 6.95 24.97 -2.24
C GLU A 80 6.93 25.62 -3.63
N LYS A 81 8.10 25.87 -4.23
CA LYS A 81 8.23 26.42 -5.58
C LYS A 81 8.17 25.35 -6.68
N SER A 82 8.23 24.06 -6.32
CA SER A 82 8.23 22.95 -7.28
C SER A 82 6.87 22.76 -7.94
N GLU A 83 6.89 22.19 -9.15
CA GLU A 83 5.65 21.77 -9.84
C GLU A 83 4.88 20.69 -9.06
N ALA A 84 5.57 19.89 -8.27
CA ALA A 84 4.95 18.89 -7.40
C ALA A 84 4.07 19.56 -6.32
N TYR A 85 4.60 20.56 -5.63
CA TYR A 85 3.85 21.28 -4.60
C TYR A 85 2.67 22.04 -5.20
N LYS A 86 2.88 22.72 -6.34
CA LYS A 86 1.80 23.41 -7.07
C LYS A 86 0.69 22.45 -7.54
N ALA A 87 1.03 21.22 -7.86
CA ALA A 87 0.08 20.16 -8.20
C ALA A 87 -0.60 19.51 -6.97
N GLY A 88 -0.30 19.99 -5.75
CA GLY A 88 -0.93 19.54 -4.51
C GLY A 88 -0.20 18.40 -3.78
N TYR A 89 0.95 17.94 -4.30
CA TYR A 89 1.73 16.89 -3.66
C TYR A 89 2.65 17.51 -2.59
N LYS A 90 2.22 17.48 -1.33
CA LYS A 90 2.98 18.09 -0.21
C LYS A 90 4.30 17.38 0.10
N ASN A 91 4.35 16.06 -0.13
CA ASN A 91 5.53 15.24 0.14
C ASN A 91 5.71 14.17 -0.94
N ILE A 92 6.89 13.54 -0.96
CA ILE A 92 7.24 12.52 -1.95
C ILE A 92 6.30 11.30 -1.89
N CYS A 93 5.80 10.92 -0.69
CA CYS A 93 4.86 9.81 -0.55
C CYS A 93 3.55 10.06 -1.31
N GLU A 94 3.05 11.30 -1.36
CA GLU A 94 1.86 11.64 -2.16
C GLU A 94 2.07 11.39 -3.66
N ILE A 95 3.25 11.74 -4.17
CA ILE A 95 3.63 11.49 -5.57
C ILE A 95 3.64 9.98 -5.85
N GLY A 96 4.29 9.21 -4.98
CA GLY A 96 4.38 7.76 -5.11
C GLY A 96 3.00 7.09 -5.07
N LYS A 97 2.16 7.44 -4.08
CA LYS A 97 0.78 6.93 -3.96
C LYS A 97 -0.04 7.22 -5.20
N GLU A 98 0.04 8.45 -5.71
CA GLU A 98 -0.75 8.85 -6.87
C GLU A 98 -0.25 8.17 -8.15
N ARG A 99 1.07 8.02 -8.32
CA ARG A 99 1.61 7.24 -9.44
C ARG A 99 1.10 5.80 -9.39
N ILE A 100 1.11 5.14 -8.23
CA ILE A 100 0.64 3.76 -8.10
C ILE A 100 -0.83 3.67 -8.52
N ARG A 101 -1.71 4.56 -8.03
CA ARG A 101 -3.13 4.58 -8.41
C ARG A 101 -3.34 4.74 -9.91
N ARG A 102 -2.67 5.74 -10.53
CA ARG A 102 -2.86 6.01 -11.96
C ARG A 102 -2.21 4.96 -12.84
N ALA A 103 -1.06 4.42 -12.45
CA ALA A 103 -0.43 3.31 -13.16
C ALA A 103 -1.31 2.05 -13.11
N ALA A 104 -1.88 1.72 -11.95
CA ALA A 104 -2.83 0.63 -11.79
C ALA A 104 -4.02 0.75 -12.76
N ASN A 105 -4.69 1.91 -12.77
CA ASN A 105 -5.82 2.16 -13.66
C ASN A 105 -5.42 2.05 -15.15
N LYS A 106 -4.30 2.67 -15.53
CA LYS A 106 -3.79 2.62 -16.91
C LYS A 106 -3.48 1.19 -17.36
N ILE A 107 -2.79 0.40 -16.53
CA ILE A 107 -2.46 -1.00 -16.85
C ILE A 107 -3.72 -1.84 -16.98
N ARG A 108 -4.70 -1.66 -16.09
CA ARG A 108 -5.99 -2.35 -16.14
C ARG A 108 -6.75 -2.04 -17.43
N GLU A 109 -6.79 -0.78 -17.83
CA GLU A 109 -7.41 -0.35 -19.09
C GLU A 109 -6.68 -0.90 -20.33
N GLU A 110 -5.34 -0.85 -20.34
CA GLU A 110 -4.51 -1.41 -21.40
C GLU A 110 -4.73 -2.92 -21.57
N LYS A 111 -4.75 -3.68 -20.46
CA LYS A 111 -5.01 -5.12 -20.46
C LYS A 111 -6.40 -5.44 -20.99
N ARG A 112 -7.44 -4.74 -20.52
CA ARG A 112 -8.83 -4.89 -21.01
C ARG A 112 -8.93 -4.62 -22.51
N ASN A 113 -8.33 -3.51 -22.98
CA ASN A 113 -8.36 -3.13 -24.38
C ASN A 113 -7.62 -4.13 -25.28
N ALA A 114 -6.53 -4.73 -24.79
CA ALA A 114 -5.79 -5.76 -25.52
C ALA A 114 -6.65 -7.02 -25.71
N VAL A 115 -7.33 -7.48 -24.65
CA VAL A 115 -8.25 -8.63 -24.72
C VAL A 115 -9.41 -8.36 -25.67
N GLN A 116 -10.04 -7.19 -25.56
CA GLN A 116 -11.16 -6.81 -26.43
C GLN A 116 -10.76 -6.81 -27.92
N LYS A 117 -9.60 -6.22 -28.25
CA LYS A 117 -9.09 -6.20 -29.63
C LYS A 117 -8.76 -7.59 -30.17
N GLN A 118 -8.30 -8.50 -29.31
CA GLN A 118 -8.02 -9.88 -29.71
C GLN A 118 -9.34 -10.63 -29.96
N ALA A 119 -10.33 -10.48 -29.07
CA ALA A 119 -11.65 -11.05 -29.21
C ALA A 119 -12.37 -10.61 -30.51
N GLU A 120 -12.28 -9.31 -30.84
CA GLU A 120 -12.82 -8.76 -32.09
C GLU A 120 -12.17 -9.36 -33.33
N LYS A 121 -10.86 -9.62 -33.30
CA LYS A 121 -10.14 -10.28 -34.41
C LYS A 121 -10.54 -11.74 -34.56
N ASP A 122 -10.80 -12.41 -33.45
CA ASP A 122 -11.14 -13.83 -33.42
C ASP A 122 -12.66 -14.07 -33.64
N GLY A 123 -13.46 -12.99 -33.73
CA GLY A 123 -14.90 -13.05 -33.94
C GLY A 123 -15.68 -13.59 -32.73
N VAL A 124 -15.09 -13.54 -31.54
CA VAL A 124 -15.64 -14.09 -30.30
C VAL A 124 -16.04 -12.95 -29.36
N VAL A 125 -17.17 -13.08 -28.67
CA VAL A 125 -17.53 -12.19 -27.57
C VAL A 125 -16.89 -12.75 -26.30
N VAL A 126 -16.00 -11.98 -25.67
CA VAL A 126 -15.33 -12.38 -24.44
C VAL A 126 -15.94 -11.63 -23.26
N ASP A 127 -16.40 -12.40 -22.26
CA ASP A 127 -16.70 -11.87 -20.93
C ASP A 127 -15.39 -11.74 -20.15
N TYR A 128 -14.80 -10.53 -20.17
CA TYR A 128 -13.50 -10.27 -19.58
C TYR A 128 -13.61 -10.09 -18.06
N ASN A 129 -13.17 -11.10 -17.31
CA ASN A 129 -13.01 -11.02 -15.87
C ASN A 129 -11.53 -10.89 -15.49
N ASP A 130 -11.13 -9.72 -15.00
CA ASP A 130 -9.76 -9.45 -14.55
C ASP A 130 -9.61 -9.78 -13.06
N THR A 131 -8.89 -10.86 -12.76
CA THR A 131 -8.61 -11.30 -11.39
C THR A 131 -7.32 -10.72 -10.81
N GLN A 132 -6.62 -9.87 -11.56
CA GLN A 132 -5.35 -9.31 -11.13
C GLN A 132 -5.52 -8.29 -9.98
N ASP A 133 -4.66 -8.40 -8.97
CA ASP A 133 -4.59 -7.41 -7.89
C ASP A 133 -3.76 -6.19 -8.32
N TYR A 134 -4.41 -5.02 -8.37
CA TYR A 134 -3.79 -3.71 -8.60
C TYR A 134 -3.85 -2.80 -7.35
N GLY A 135 -4.40 -3.32 -6.25
CA GLY A 135 -4.60 -2.59 -5.03
C GLY A 135 -3.31 -2.40 -4.23
N PHE A 136 -3.37 -1.49 -3.27
CA PHE A 136 -2.35 -1.35 -2.25
C PHE A 136 -2.95 -0.75 -0.98
N ARG A 137 -2.29 -1.00 0.15
CA ARG A 137 -2.59 -0.34 1.43
C ARG A 137 -1.47 0.63 1.78
N VAL A 138 -1.82 1.68 2.50
CA VAL A 138 -0.87 2.70 2.95
C VAL A 138 -0.84 2.65 4.47
N TYR A 139 0.36 2.53 5.01
CA TYR A 139 0.62 2.62 6.44
C TYR A 139 1.59 3.78 6.69
N ARG A 140 1.53 4.36 7.88
CA ARG A 140 2.47 5.37 8.37
C ARG A 140 3.08 4.89 9.67
N LEU A 141 4.32 5.27 9.92
CA LEU A 141 4.91 5.11 11.24
C LEU A 141 4.34 6.17 12.18
N ASP A 142 4.03 5.75 13.40
CA ASP A 142 3.53 6.57 14.50
C ASP A 142 4.11 6.02 15.82
N SER A 143 3.91 6.71 16.93
CA SER A 143 4.25 6.22 18.26
C SER A 143 3.39 5.01 18.65
N SER A 144 3.84 4.27 19.68
CA SER A 144 3.09 3.12 20.23
C SER A 144 1.63 3.47 20.51
N ASN A 145 0.72 2.51 20.32
CA ASN A 145 -0.69 2.65 20.71
C ASN A 145 -0.89 2.66 22.23
N MET A 146 0.11 2.19 22.99
CA MET A 146 0.04 2.12 24.46
C MET A 146 0.37 3.47 25.10
N GLN A 147 -0.25 3.77 26.24
CA GLN A 147 0.12 4.92 27.07
C GLN A 147 1.55 4.78 27.57
N ASP A 148 2.21 5.92 27.75
CA ASP A 148 3.55 5.94 28.31
C ASP A 148 3.46 5.77 29.83
N VAL A 149 3.99 4.66 30.33
CA VAL A 149 3.98 4.32 31.75
C VAL A 149 5.32 4.66 32.36
N TYR A 150 5.36 5.73 33.17
CA TYR A 150 6.59 6.26 33.78
C TYR A 150 6.80 5.84 35.24
N TYR A 151 5.84 5.13 35.84
CA TYR A 151 5.88 4.76 37.26
C TYR A 151 6.53 3.40 37.46
N ARG A 152 7.37 3.28 38.50
CA ARG A 152 7.92 1.99 38.90
C ARG A 152 6.85 1.19 39.63
N PRO A 153 6.95 -0.16 39.63
CA PRO A 153 6.03 -1.03 40.39
C PRO A 153 5.80 -0.61 41.85
N GLN A 154 6.79 -0.01 42.50
CA GLN A 154 6.76 0.43 43.90
C GLN A 154 6.01 1.76 44.11
N ASP A 155 5.80 2.54 43.06
CA ASP A 155 5.17 3.86 43.12
C ASP A 155 3.64 3.78 42.92
N TYR A 156 3.11 2.61 42.54
CA TYR A 156 1.67 2.41 42.33
C TYR A 156 0.90 2.31 43.65
N LYS A 157 -0.27 2.95 43.67
CA LYS A 157 -1.26 2.81 44.73
C LYS A 157 -2.44 2.01 44.23
N GLN A 158 -3.14 1.29 45.10
CA GLN A 158 -4.32 0.49 44.74
C GLN A 158 -5.37 1.33 43.98
N GLU A 159 -5.56 2.59 44.38
CA GLU A 159 -6.49 3.55 43.76
C GLU A 159 -6.12 3.93 42.32
N THR A 160 -4.84 3.79 41.95
CA THR A 160 -4.37 4.10 40.59
C THR A 160 -4.45 2.93 39.63
N LEU A 161 -4.72 1.70 40.11
CA LEU A 161 -4.78 0.50 39.26
C LEU A 161 -5.93 0.54 38.25
N ASP A 162 -7.08 1.12 38.64
CA ASP A 162 -8.23 1.27 37.74
C ASP A 162 -7.92 2.19 36.55
N MET A 163 -6.99 3.15 36.72
CA MET A 163 -6.54 4.02 35.62
C MET A 163 -5.69 3.27 34.57
N PHE A 164 -5.12 2.11 34.92
CA PHE A 164 -4.37 1.25 33.98
C PHE A 164 -5.23 0.14 33.36
N ALA A 165 -6.53 0.08 33.68
CA ALA A 165 -7.43 -0.88 33.06
C ALA A 165 -7.58 -0.65 31.55
N ASP A 166 -7.45 0.60 31.09
CA ASP A 166 -7.35 0.98 29.68
C ASP A 166 -6.00 1.66 29.43
N ASN A 167 -5.06 0.92 28.85
CA ASN A 167 -3.70 1.39 28.60
C ASN A 167 -3.50 1.88 27.15
N ILE A 168 -4.59 2.18 26.44
CA ILE A 168 -4.55 2.62 25.05
C ILE A 168 -4.60 4.16 24.99
N LYS A 169 -3.82 4.75 24.08
CA LYS A 169 -3.87 6.19 23.82
C LYS A 169 -5.25 6.58 23.23
N PRO A 170 -5.89 7.67 23.71
CA PRO A 170 -7.29 7.97 23.40
C PRO A 170 -7.52 8.41 21.95
N ASP A 171 -6.46 8.83 21.24
CA ASP A 171 -6.48 9.24 19.84
C ASP A 171 -6.27 8.08 18.85
N ARG A 172 -6.15 6.84 19.35
CA ARG A 172 -5.96 5.65 18.51
C ARG A 172 -7.27 5.10 17.98
N THR A 173 -7.25 4.73 16.71
CA THR A 173 -8.38 4.12 16.03
C THR A 173 -8.32 2.59 16.12
N PRO A 174 -9.46 1.89 15.95
CA PRO A 174 -9.46 0.43 15.86
C PRO A 174 -8.54 -0.13 14.76
N ASP A 175 -8.38 0.59 13.64
CA ASP A 175 -7.45 0.20 12.57
C ASP A 175 -5.98 0.31 13.00
N ASP A 176 -5.61 1.32 13.80
CA ASP A 176 -4.25 1.46 14.35
C ASP A 176 -3.91 0.29 15.29
N LEU A 177 -4.89 -0.10 16.13
CA LEU A 177 -4.76 -1.24 17.03
C LEU A 177 -4.66 -2.55 16.26
N LEU A 178 -5.49 -2.74 15.24
CA LEU A 178 -5.46 -3.92 14.41
C LEU A 178 -4.13 -4.08 13.70
N ALA A 179 -3.61 -3.01 13.08
CA ALA A 179 -2.34 -3.04 12.37
C ALA A 179 -1.19 -3.42 13.31
N GLN A 180 -1.17 -2.90 14.53
CA GLN A 180 -0.19 -3.29 15.54
C GLN A 180 -0.33 -4.77 15.91
N VAL A 181 -1.53 -5.25 16.26
CA VAL A 181 -1.76 -6.66 16.63
C VAL A 181 -1.34 -7.61 15.49
N MET A 182 -1.68 -7.27 14.25
CA MET A 182 -1.26 -8.06 13.09
C MET A 182 0.26 -8.16 12.99
N LEU A 183 0.98 -7.05 13.19
CA LEU A 183 2.45 -7.05 13.16
C LEU A 183 3.06 -7.82 14.34
N ASP A 184 2.56 -7.59 15.56
CA ASP A 184 3.04 -8.25 16.78
C ASP A 184 2.86 -9.78 16.70
N TRP A 185 1.79 -10.24 16.04
CA TRP A 185 1.49 -11.65 15.85
C TRP A 185 2.11 -12.24 14.57
N GLY A 186 2.88 -11.45 13.81
CA GLY A 186 3.54 -11.91 12.58
C GLY A 186 2.58 -12.17 11.41
N LEU A 187 1.37 -11.61 11.45
CA LEU A 187 0.38 -11.72 10.38
C LEU A 187 0.67 -10.73 9.24
N PRO A 188 0.70 -11.20 7.98
CA PRO A 188 0.88 -10.32 6.82
C PRO A 188 -0.20 -9.23 6.73
N LEU A 189 0.22 -7.97 6.58
CA LEU A 189 -0.65 -6.81 6.35
C LEU A 189 -1.42 -6.85 5.01
N SER A 190 -1.13 -7.83 4.16
CA SER A 190 -1.86 -8.11 2.90
C SER A 190 -3.07 -9.02 3.08
N TYR A 191 -3.27 -9.58 4.28
CA TYR A 191 -4.43 -10.42 4.55
C TYR A 191 -5.74 -9.67 4.36
N LYS A 192 -6.76 -10.40 3.89
CA LYS A 192 -8.11 -9.88 3.78
C LYS A 192 -8.60 -9.55 5.19
N ILE A 193 -9.09 -8.32 5.35
CA ILE A 193 -9.67 -7.80 6.58
C ILE A 193 -11.12 -7.52 6.26
N GLU A 194 -12.03 -8.10 7.04
CA GLU A 194 -13.47 -7.90 6.93
C GLU A 194 -13.99 -7.35 8.26
N GLN A 195 -14.99 -6.48 8.22
CA GLN A 195 -15.68 -6.03 9.42
C GLN A 195 -17.05 -6.70 9.47
N VAL A 196 -17.38 -7.30 10.60
CA VAL A 196 -18.67 -7.95 10.85
C VAL A 196 -19.26 -7.44 12.16
N SER A 197 -20.58 -7.32 12.21
CA SER A 197 -21.29 -6.97 13.45
C SER A 197 -21.65 -8.25 14.20
N VAL A 198 -21.20 -8.37 15.45
CA VAL A 198 -21.51 -9.49 16.35
C VAL A 198 -22.07 -8.90 17.64
N ASN A 199 -23.34 -9.22 17.96
CA ASN A 199 -24.04 -8.68 19.13
C ASN A 199 -23.99 -7.15 19.23
N GLY A 200 -24.10 -6.46 18.09
CA GLY A 200 -24.06 -4.99 18.02
C GLY A 200 -22.67 -4.36 18.15
N LYS A 201 -21.60 -5.17 18.26
CA LYS A 201 -20.20 -4.71 18.27
C LYS A 201 -19.53 -4.98 16.94
N GLN A 202 -18.61 -4.10 16.55
CA GLN A 202 -17.82 -4.24 15.33
C GLN A 202 -16.59 -5.10 15.59
N VAL A 203 -16.46 -6.16 14.81
CA VAL A 203 -15.38 -7.16 14.91
C VAL A 203 -14.64 -7.25 13.58
N PHE A 204 -13.32 -7.11 13.64
CA PHE A 204 -12.44 -7.37 12.52
C PHE A 204 -12.17 -8.87 12.40
N LYS A 205 -12.43 -9.42 11.23
CA LYS A 205 -12.15 -10.80 10.83
C LYS A 205 -10.98 -10.79 9.84
N VAL A 206 -9.84 -11.35 10.23
CA VAL A 206 -8.60 -11.35 9.42
C VAL A 206 -8.28 -12.76 8.93
N ALA A 207 -8.04 -12.89 7.62
CA ALA A 207 -7.74 -14.16 6.95
C ALA A 207 -8.69 -15.29 7.34
N GLN A 208 -9.99 -15.01 7.19
CA GLN A 208 -11.09 -15.84 7.65
C GLN A 208 -11.01 -16.11 9.16
N ASP A 209 -10.26 -17.10 9.62
CA ASP A 209 -10.32 -17.52 11.04
C ASP A 209 -8.98 -17.32 11.78
N SER A 210 -8.04 -16.57 11.22
CA SER A 210 -6.70 -16.37 11.82
C SER A 210 -6.71 -15.38 12.99
N LEU A 211 -7.56 -14.35 12.94
CA LEU A 211 -7.71 -13.35 14.00
C LEU A 211 -9.10 -12.74 13.99
N PHE A 212 -9.74 -12.72 15.15
CA PHE A 212 -10.92 -11.91 15.44
C PHE A 212 -10.53 -10.84 16.46
N ALA A 213 -10.68 -9.57 16.10
CA ALA A 213 -10.34 -8.45 16.98
C ALA A 213 -11.55 -7.53 17.17
N CYS A 214 -11.90 -7.25 18.42
CA CYS A 214 -12.97 -6.33 18.79
C CYS A 214 -12.37 -5.25 19.68
N PHE A 215 -12.47 -3.99 19.24
CA PHE A 215 -11.93 -2.83 19.96
C PHE A 215 -13.04 -1.90 20.50
N ASP A 216 -14.31 -2.29 20.33
CA ASP A 216 -15.43 -1.56 20.90
C ASP A 216 -15.39 -1.60 22.43
N LYS A 217 -15.72 -0.46 23.05
CA LYS A 217 -15.78 -0.34 24.51
C LYS A 217 -16.79 -1.32 25.10
N LYS A 218 -16.54 -1.72 26.34
CA LYS A 218 -17.38 -2.69 27.05
C LYS A 218 -18.80 -2.18 27.20
#